data_AF-A0A3B9G3E0-F1
#
_entry.id   AF-A0A3B9G3E0-F1
#
_cell.length_a   1.000
_cell.length_b   1.000
_cell.length_c   1.000
_cell.angle_alpha   90.00
_cell.angle_beta   90.00
_cell.angle_gamma   90.00
#
_symmetry.space_group_name_H-M   'P 1'
#
loop_
_entity.id
_entity.type
_entity.pdbx_description
1 polymer ?
#
loop_
_entity_poly.entity_id
_entity_poly.type
_entity_poly.pdbx_seq_one_letter_code
_entity_poly.pdbx_strand_id
1 'polypeptide(L)'
;MKKYIQMIFTTALLCTFTGCSGQTDNEPAPAASETPAAEAVETASAEPVSTAEAGQNPVMNVIGSYAADRANMLVEADGDDGARFTVSWADSAFETNEWTMSGKFDEKDMSAAYDNCVRKKLVFNEKGEMTSDETLYENGTGKVVFVYEAGTLTWTDDQDHAADGMVFGFVPVSASEEGGQFLGSWVCGRALIEITEADGDMPFNVMITWANSAADHAEWVYDCYYDGEALVSNETGTKTTVVFNEKGQVVSSEEAFNDGAVRLSINDRGMLVWEDFKEDAGKDMEFEKIG
;
A
#
# COMPACT_ATOMS: atom_id res chain seq x y z
N MET A 1 33.43 -16.33 8.19
CA MET A 1 33.09 -17.49 7.33
C MET A 1 31.58 -17.69 7.40
N LYS A 2 30.85 -17.15 6.42
CA LYS A 2 29.40 -17.33 6.28
C LYS A 2 29.13 -18.77 5.84
N LYS A 3 28.28 -19.50 6.57
CA LYS A 3 27.72 -20.78 6.12
C LYS A 3 26.34 -20.48 5.54
N TYR A 4 26.21 -20.65 4.24
CA TYR A 4 24.92 -20.65 3.54
C TYR A 4 24.15 -21.92 3.95
N ILE A 5 22.95 -21.74 4.49
CA ILE A 5 21.97 -22.81 4.63
C ILE A 5 21.06 -22.72 3.42
N GLN A 6 21.16 -23.75 2.58
CA GLN A 6 20.42 -23.93 1.35
C GLN A 6 19.17 -24.75 1.73
N MET A 7 17.99 -24.13 1.74
CA MET A 7 16.74 -24.83 2.01
C MET A 7 16.08 -25.19 0.68
N ILE A 8 16.08 -26.49 0.39
CA ILE A 8 15.41 -27.11 -0.75
C ILE A 8 13.97 -27.38 -0.31
N PHE A 9 12.98 -26.80 -0.98
CA PHE A 9 11.60 -27.28 -0.92
C PHE A 9 11.25 -27.98 -2.23
N THR A 10 11.02 -29.29 -2.09
CA THR A 10 10.55 -30.19 -3.16
C THR A 10 9.07 -30.43 -2.90
N THR A 11 8.20 -29.99 -3.80
CA THR A 11 6.79 -30.40 -3.78
C THR A 11 6.40 -30.89 -5.16
N ALA A 12 6.22 -32.20 -5.27
CA ALA A 12 5.73 -32.89 -6.46
C ALA A 12 4.21 -32.75 -6.53
N LEU A 13 3.68 -32.24 -7.65
CA LEU A 13 2.25 -32.32 -7.95
C LEU A 13 2.03 -33.33 -9.08
N LEU A 14 1.28 -34.38 -8.74
CA LEU A 14 0.90 -35.48 -9.61
C LEU A 14 -0.56 -35.26 -10.06
N CYS A 15 -0.80 -35.02 -11.35
CA CYS A 15 -2.15 -35.13 -11.93
C CYS A 15 -2.12 -35.88 -13.25
N THR A 16 -2.74 -37.06 -13.25
CA THR A 16 -3.23 -37.76 -14.44
C THR A 16 -4.72 -37.45 -14.61
N PHE A 17 -5.17 -37.13 -15.83
CA PHE A 17 -6.25 -37.83 -16.53
C PHE A 17 -6.45 -37.29 -17.96
N THR A 18 -6.94 -38.19 -18.79
CA THR A 18 -6.96 -38.29 -20.26
C THR A 18 -8.24 -37.77 -20.92
N GLY A 19 -8.10 -37.28 -22.17
CA GLY A 19 -9.04 -37.44 -23.31
C GLY A 19 -10.24 -36.48 -23.41
N CYS A 20 -10.84 -36.17 -24.57
CA CYS A 20 -10.46 -36.23 -25.99
C CYS A 20 -11.62 -35.60 -26.79
N SER A 21 -11.27 -34.77 -27.79
CA SER A 21 -11.86 -34.59 -29.14
C SER A 21 -13.35 -34.30 -29.38
N GLY A 22 -13.63 -33.38 -30.31
CA GLY A 22 -14.87 -33.39 -31.11
C GLY A 22 -15.15 -32.10 -31.91
N GLN A 23 -14.54 -31.96 -33.08
CA GLN A 23 -14.82 -30.96 -34.13
C GLN A 23 -15.94 -31.45 -35.06
N THR A 24 -16.76 -30.54 -35.62
CA THR A 24 -17.13 -30.44 -37.07
C THR A 24 -18.17 -29.34 -37.34
N ASP A 25 -17.72 -28.30 -38.05
CA ASP A 25 -18.20 -27.70 -39.32
C ASP A 25 -19.69 -27.63 -39.67
N ASN A 26 -20.20 -26.43 -39.98
CA ASN A 26 -20.52 -25.99 -41.37
C ASN A 26 -21.22 -24.61 -41.45
N GLU A 27 -20.67 -23.74 -42.31
CA GLU A 27 -21.32 -22.60 -43.00
C GLU A 27 -22.19 -23.14 -44.19
N PRO A 28 -23.04 -22.37 -44.94
CA PRO A 28 -22.76 -21.02 -45.47
C PRO A 28 -23.93 -20.00 -45.54
N ALA A 29 -23.56 -18.73 -45.77
CA ALA A 29 -24.41 -17.61 -46.24
C ALA A 29 -24.83 -17.80 -47.74
N PRO A 30 -25.63 -16.94 -48.45
CA PRO A 30 -25.51 -15.46 -48.51
C PRO A 30 -26.83 -14.64 -48.79
N ALA A 31 -26.75 -13.30 -48.75
CA ALA A 31 -27.20 -12.38 -49.82
C ALA A 31 -27.17 -10.88 -49.40
N ALA A 32 -26.57 -10.06 -50.28
CA ALA A 32 -26.59 -8.59 -50.33
C ALA A 32 -28.02 -8.03 -50.53
N SER A 33 -28.39 -6.74 -50.46
CA SER A 33 -27.81 -5.41 -50.76
C SER A 33 -28.85 -4.39 -50.20
N GLU A 34 -28.58 -3.16 -49.75
CA GLU A 34 -28.45 -1.94 -50.56
C GLU A 34 -28.22 -0.73 -49.63
N THR A 35 -27.41 0.21 -50.11
CA THR A 35 -27.11 1.54 -49.54
C THR A 35 -28.22 2.55 -49.89
N PRO A 36 -28.47 3.57 -49.04
CA PRO A 36 -28.48 4.93 -49.59
C PRO A 36 -27.77 5.98 -48.72
N ALA A 37 -27.00 6.81 -49.44
CA ALA A 37 -26.79 8.25 -49.36
C ALA A 37 -26.62 8.98 -47.99
N ALA A 38 -25.50 9.69 -47.93
CA ALA A 38 -25.04 10.56 -46.86
C ALA A 38 -25.85 11.87 -46.71
N GLU A 39 -26.09 12.27 -45.47
CA GLU A 39 -26.26 13.67 -45.07
C GLU A 39 -25.13 14.04 -44.11
N ALA A 40 -24.42 15.12 -44.46
CA ALA A 40 -23.33 15.67 -43.67
C ALA A 40 -23.89 16.45 -42.48
N VAL A 41 -23.61 15.97 -41.26
CA VAL A 41 -23.79 16.73 -40.03
C VAL A 41 -22.43 17.25 -39.58
N GLU A 42 -22.31 18.57 -39.60
CA GLU A 42 -21.20 19.38 -39.10
C GLU A 42 -20.90 18.99 -37.64
N THR A 43 -19.82 18.24 -37.46
CA THR A 43 -19.36 17.82 -36.13
C THR A 43 -18.51 18.95 -35.56
N ALA A 44 -19.10 19.71 -34.63
CA ALA A 44 -18.34 20.60 -33.77
C ALA A 44 -17.32 19.78 -32.98
N SER A 45 -16.04 20.03 -33.26
CA SER A 45 -14.90 19.47 -32.56
C SER A 45 -14.91 19.99 -31.12
N ALA A 46 -15.53 19.23 -30.21
CA ALA A 46 -15.24 19.36 -28.79
C ALA A 46 -13.82 18.85 -28.58
N GLU A 47 -12.93 19.74 -28.13
CA GLU A 47 -11.64 19.35 -27.58
C GLU A 47 -11.88 18.30 -26.47
N PRO A 48 -11.06 17.24 -26.36
CA PRO A 48 -11.18 16.33 -25.25
C PRO A 48 -10.88 17.12 -23.98
N VAL A 49 -11.92 17.32 -23.17
CA VAL A 49 -11.76 17.69 -21.78
C VAL A 49 -10.99 16.54 -21.15
N SER A 50 -9.70 16.76 -20.92
CA SER A 50 -8.89 15.96 -20.02
C SER A 50 -9.58 16.02 -18.67
N THR A 51 -10.37 15.00 -18.35
CA THR A 51 -10.59 14.60 -16.97
C THR A 51 -9.22 14.19 -16.47
N ALA A 52 -8.59 15.06 -15.66
CA ALA A 52 -7.50 14.63 -14.80
C ALA A 52 -7.98 13.38 -14.07
N GLU A 53 -7.27 12.27 -14.26
CA GLU A 53 -7.41 11.14 -13.36
C GLU A 53 -7.21 11.69 -11.94
N ALA A 54 -8.11 11.33 -11.02
CA ALA A 54 -7.95 11.66 -9.62
C ALA A 54 -6.64 11.00 -9.17
N GLY A 55 -5.57 11.79 -9.13
CA GLY A 55 -4.26 11.32 -8.71
C GLY A 55 -4.33 10.86 -7.27
N GLN A 56 -3.65 9.75 -6.97
CA GLN A 56 -3.47 9.27 -5.62
C GLN A 56 -2.88 10.39 -4.74
N ASN A 57 -3.38 10.50 -3.50
CA ASN A 57 -2.86 11.50 -2.58
C ASN A 57 -1.35 11.28 -2.37
N PRO A 58 -0.50 12.27 -2.66
CA PRO A 58 0.94 12.10 -2.58
C PRO A 58 1.46 11.80 -1.16
N VAL A 59 0.69 12.12 -0.12
CA VAL A 59 1.07 11.80 1.26
C VAL A 59 1.07 10.29 1.54
N MET A 60 0.44 9.48 0.68
CA MET A 60 0.42 8.01 0.83
C MET A 60 1.82 7.40 0.94
N ASN A 61 2.84 8.06 0.40
CA ASN A 61 4.23 7.62 0.47
C ASN A 61 4.88 7.79 1.86
N VAL A 62 4.23 8.54 2.77
CA VAL A 62 4.80 8.92 4.06
C VAL A 62 3.84 8.74 5.25
N ILE A 63 2.70 8.06 5.02
CA ILE A 63 1.75 7.67 6.08
C ILE A 63 2.42 6.74 7.08
N GLY A 64 2.07 6.90 8.36
CA GLY A 64 2.47 6.00 9.42
C GLY A 64 2.75 6.71 10.75
N SER A 65 3.36 5.97 11.67
CA SER A 65 3.72 6.47 12.99
C SER A 65 5.20 6.85 13.03
N TYR A 66 5.48 8.00 13.63
CA TYR A 66 6.83 8.51 13.84
C TYR A 66 7.01 8.88 15.31
N ALA A 67 8.19 8.66 15.88
CA ALA A 67 8.44 8.96 17.29
C ALA A 67 9.77 9.68 17.52
N ALA A 68 9.78 10.54 18.54
CA ALA A 68 10.96 11.18 19.10
C ALA A 68 10.78 11.36 20.60
N ASP A 69 11.70 10.79 21.40
CA ASP A 69 11.61 10.79 22.87
C ASP A 69 10.25 10.25 23.37
N ARG A 70 9.41 11.11 23.95
CA ARG A 70 8.06 10.77 24.46
C ARG A 70 6.93 11.25 23.54
N ALA A 71 7.28 11.79 22.38
CA ALA A 71 6.34 12.29 21.40
C ALA A 71 6.14 11.24 20.30
N ASN A 72 4.88 11.05 19.89
CA ASN A 72 4.49 10.25 18.74
C ASN A 72 3.70 11.15 17.78
N MET A 73 3.93 11.01 16.49
CA MET A 73 3.17 11.65 15.41
C MET A 73 2.59 10.56 14.52
N LEU A 74 1.26 10.56 14.39
CA LEU A 74 0.56 9.81 13.35
C LEU A 74 0.36 10.71 12.13
N VAL A 75 0.70 10.20 10.95
CA VAL A 75 0.52 10.85 9.64
C VAL A 75 -0.50 10.05 8.84
N GLU A 76 -1.54 10.72 8.35
CA GLU A 76 -2.64 10.12 7.57
C GLU A 76 -2.91 10.92 6.30
N ALA A 77 -3.51 10.29 5.28
CA ALA A 77 -4.08 10.99 4.14
C ALA A 77 -5.37 11.74 4.51
N ASP A 78 -5.56 12.91 3.91
CA ASP A 78 -6.76 13.73 4.05
C ASP A 78 -7.21 14.22 2.67
N GLY A 79 -8.21 13.56 2.08
CA GLY A 79 -8.69 13.87 0.73
C GLY A 79 -7.67 13.55 -0.36
N ASP A 80 -7.72 14.30 -1.46
CA ASP A 80 -6.95 14.01 -2.69
C ASP A 80 -5.48 14.48 -2.59
N ASP A 81 -5.16 15.49 -1.77
CA ASP A 81 -3.82 16.06 -1.67
C ASP A 81 -3.44 16.54 -0.27
N GLY A 82 -4.25 16.25 0.75
CA GLY A 82 -4.04 16.68 2.13
C GLY A 82 -3.33 15.64 2.98
N ALA A 83 -2.65 16.13 4.00
CA ALA A 83 -2.04 15.36 5.08
C ALA A 83 -2.71 15.76 6.39
N ARG A 84 -3.05 14.77 7.23
CA ARG A 84 -3.48 14.98 8.60
C ARG A 84 -2.40 14.48 9.55
N PHE A 85 -2.19 15.23 10.62
CA PHE A 85 -1.21 14.90 11.64
C PHE A 85 -1.88 14.92 13.02
N THR A 86 -1.58 13.89 13.81
CA THR A 86 -1.92 13.85 15.23
C THR A 86 -0.63 13.62 16.02
N VAL A 87 -0.21 14.61 16.81
CA VAL A 87 0.93 14.49 17.71
C VAL A 87 0.44 14.28 19.12
N SER A 88 0.94 13.25 19.80
CA SER A 88 0.72 12.98 21.20
C SER A 88 2.04 13.05 21.95
N TRP A 89 2.09 13.84 23.02
CA TRP A 89 3.28 13.98 23.85
C TRP A 89 2.93 13.80 25.32
N ALA A 90 3.46 12.74 25.92
CA ALA A 90 3.22 12.44 27.32
C ALA A 90 3.98 13.42 28.25
N ASP A 91 3.23 14.21 29.02
CA ASP A 91 3.78 15.06 30.08
C ASP A 91 4.05 14.24 31.34
N SER A 92 3.11 13.37 31.71
CA SER A 92 3.19 12.46 32.86
C SER A 92 2.42 11.16 32.58
N ALA A 93 2.38 10.25 33.56
CA ALA A 93 1.57 9.04 33.48
C ALA A 93 0.05 9.30 33.35
N PHE A 94 -0.40 10.52 33.66
CA PHE A 94 -1.81 10.91 33.68
C PHE A 94 -2.10 12.14 32.83
N GLU A 95 -1.10 12.70 32.14
CA GLU A 95 -1.26 13.92 31.34
C GLU A 95 -0.57 13.77 29.99
N THR A 96 -1.25 14.18 28.94
CA THR A 96 -0.75 14.15 27.55
C THR A 96 -1.18 15.42 26.84
N ASN A 97 -0.29 15.99 26.05
CA ASN A 97 -0.66 17.03 25.09
C ASN A 97 -0.93 16.38 23.75
N GLU A 98 -2.00 16.82 23.09
CA GLU A 98 -2.35 16.39 21.75
C GLU A 98 -2.40 17.60 20.82
N TRP A 99 -1.74 17.52 19.67
CA TRP A 99 -1.86 18.49 18.59
C TRP A 99 -2.53 17.80 17.40
N THR A 100 -3.56 18.42 16.86
CA THR A 100 -4.21 17.96 15.62
C THR A 100 -4.10 19.08 14.60
N MET A 101 -3.65 18.75 13.40
CA MET A 101 -3.49 19.71 12.29
C MET A 101 -3.62 19.00 10.95
N SER A 102 -3.91 19.77 9.92
CA SER A 102 -3.87 19.28 8.54
C SER A 102 -3.37 20.34 7.59
N GLY A 103 -2.81 19.90 6.47
CA GLY A 103 -2.26 20.78 5.46
C GLY A 103 -2.23 20.10 4.10
N LYS A 104 -2.16 20.88 3.03
CA LYS A 104 -1.93 20.34 1.70
C LYS A 104 -0.48 19.84 1.60
N PHE A 105 -0.28 18.64 1.06
CA PHE A 105 1.03 18.06 0.86
C PHE A 105 1.69 18.64 -0.41
N ASP A 106 2.92 19.12 -0.27
CA ASP A 106 3.79 19.57 -1.34
C ASP A 106 4.86 18.49 -1.58
N GLU A 107 4.69 17.73 -2.66
CA GLU A 107 5.63 16.68 -3.10
C GLU A 107 7.03 17.20 -3.40
N LYS A 108 7.14 18.44 -3.88
CA LYS A 108 8.43 18.99 -4.28
C LYS A 108 9.29 19.28 -3.05
N ASP A 109 8.66 19.82 -2.01
CA ASP A 109 9.31 20.17 -0.76
C ASP A 109 9.21 19.04 0.28
N MET A 110 8.52 17.94 -0.05
CA MET A 110 8.17 16.84 0.83
C MET A 110 7.65 17.35 2.18
N SER A 111 6.59 18.16 2.13
CA SER A 111 6.14 18.88 3.32
C SER A 111 4.67 19.25 3.30
N ALA A 112 4.10 19.50 4.48
CA ALA A 112 2.78 20.08 4.62
C ALA A 112 2.84 21.25 5.61
N ALA A 113 2.44 22.43 5.15
CA ALA A 113 2.22 23.59 6.02
C ALA A 113 0.77 23.59 6.50
N TYR A 114 0.56 23.98 7.75
CA TYR A 114 -0.76 24.04 8.36
C TYR A 114 -0.99 25.41 9.02
N ASP A 115 -2.26 25.79 9.14
CA ASP A 115 -2.71 27.02 9.82
C ASP A 115 -3.92 26.77 10.73
N ASN A 116 -4.23 25.50 10.98
CA ASN A 116 -5.42 25.04 11.68
C ASN A 116 -5.10 24.18 12.91
N CYS A 117 -3.87 24.26 13.45
CA CYS A 117 -3.49 23.40 14.56
C CYS A 117 -4.29 23.71 15.82
N VAL A 118 -4.83 22.66 16.43
CA VAL A 118 -5.48 22.69 17.74
C VAL A 118 -4.64 21.89 18.72
N ARG A 119 -4.22 22.53 19.81
CA ARG A 119 -3.52 21.87 20.92
C ARG A 119 -4.47 21.68 22.10
N LYS A 120 -4.50 20.46 22.61
CA LYS A 120 -5.25 20.06 23.80
C LYS A 120 -4.34 19.50 24.88
N LYS A 121 -4.72 19.73 26.12
CA LYS A 121 -4.20 19.01 27.29
C LYS A 121 -5.24 18.02 27.78
N LEU A 122 -4.87 16.75 27.76
CA LEU A 122 -5.69 15.62 28.19
C LEU A 122 -5.21 15.13 29.55
N VAL A 123 -6.14 14.95 30.50
CA VAL A 123 -5.85 14.44 31.85
C VAL A 123 -6.66 13.17 32.12
N PHE A 124 -5.99 12.12 32.56
CA PHE A 124 -6.57 10.80 32.80
C PHE A 124 -6.53 10.44 34.28
N ASN A 125 -7.49 9.62 34.75
CA ASN A 125 -7.45 9.06 36.09
C ASN A 125 -6.63 7.77 36.16
N GLU A 126 -6.50 7.19 37.35
CA GLU A 126 -5.76 5.93 37.58
C GLU A 126 -6.29 4.71 36.81
N LYS A 127 -7.52 4.78 36.28
CA LYS A 127 -8.12 3.74 35.44
C LYS A 127 -7.92 3.98 33.94
N GLY A 128 -7.21 5.05 33.57
CA GLY A 128 -7.03 5.47 32.17
C GLY A 128 -8.24 6.18 31.57
N GLU A 129 -9.24 6.57 32.37
CA GLU A 129 -10.40 7.30 31.86
C GLU A 129 -10.08 8.80 31.79
N MET A 130 -10.46 9.46 30.70
CA MET A 130 -10.28 10.90 30.54
C MET A 130 -11.17 11.68 31.51
N THR A 131 -10.58 12.62 32.23
CA THR A 131 -11.23 13.48 33.22
C THR A 131 -11.21 14.96 32.85
N SER A 132 -10.30 15.37 31.96
CA SER A 132 -10.24 16.72 31.40
C SER A 132 -9.74 16.70 29.97
N ASP A 133 -10.32 17.56 29.14
CA ASP A 133 -9.88 17.93 27.79
C ASP A 133 -9.93 19.47 27.72
N GLU A 134 -8.76 20.09 27.82
CA GLU A 134 -8.60 21.54 27.78
C GLU A 134 -7.93 21.95 26.47
N THR A 135 -8.64 22.70 25.62
CA THR A 135 -8.02 23.36 24.45
C THR A 135 -7.12 24.49 24.93
N LEU A 136 -5.82 24.37 24.68
CA LEU A 136 -4.81 25.36 25.05
C LEU A 136 -4.68 26.46 23.99
N TYR A 137 -4.78 26.10 22.71
CA TYR A 137 -4.91 27.05 21.60
C TYR A 137 -5.55 26.42 20.37
N GLU A 138 -6.01 27.28 19.48
CA GLU A 138 -6.56 26.96 18.17
C GLU A 138 -5.92 27.86 17.10
N ASN A 139 -5.91 27.39 15.85
CA ASN A 139 -5.35 28.09 14.70
C ASN A 139 -3.83 28.30 14.80
N GLY A 140 -3.12 27.34 15.40
CA GLY A 140 -1.66 27.32 15.34
C GLY A 140 -1.16 27.09 13.92
N THR A 141 -0.02 27.69 13.59
CA THR A 141 0.64 27.54 12.30
C THR A 141 1.93 26.75 12.43
N GLY A 142 2.38 26.16 11.34
CA GLY A 142 3.66 25.45 11.31
C GLY A 142 3.83 24.61 10.06
N LYS A 143 4.82 23.72 10.12
CA LYS A 143 5.20 22.88 8.97
C LYS A 143 5.76 21.53 9.43
N VAL A 144 5.33 20.47 8.74
CA VAL A 144 5.95 19.14 8.80
C VAL A 144 6.76 18.93 7.54
N VAL A 145 8.00 18.48 7.68
CA VAL A 145 8.93 18.21 6.56
C VAL A 145 9.46 16.79 6.67
N PHE A 146 9.30 16.01 5.61
CA PHE A 146 9.71 14.62 5.52
C PHE A 146 11.10 14.50 4.88
N VAL A 147 11.88 13.54 5.35
CA VAL A 147 13.15 13.13 4.75
C VAL A 147 13.04 11.65 4.41
N TYR A 148 12.50 11.38 3.21
CA TYR A 148 12.12 10.04 2.75
C TYR A 148 13.25 9.02 2.86
N GLU A 149 14.43 9.34 2.32
CA GLU A 149 15.62 8.47 2.34
C GLU A 149 16.09 8.07 3.75
N ALA A 150 15.73 8.88 4.76
CA ALA A 150 16.10 8.63 6.15
C ALA A 150 14.95 8.01 6.97
N GLY A 151 13.75 7.87 6.40
CA GLY A 151 12.56 7.42 7.14
C GLY A 151 12.24 8.33 8.33
N THR A 152 12.42 9.65 8.18
CA THR A 152 12.25 10.61 9.28
C THR A 152 11.42 11.80 8.85
N LEU A 153 10.90 12.53 9.84
CA LEU A 153 10.30 13.85 9.65
C LEU A 153 10.75 14.84 10.72
N THR A 154 10.57 16.12 10.43
CA THR A 154 10.70 17.21 11.39
C THR A 154 9.39 17.97 11.48
N TRP A 155 9.10 18.49 12.66
CA TRP A 155 7.92 19.30 12.92
C TRP A 155 8.35 20.63 13.53
N THR A 156 7.90 21.73 12.92
CA THR A 156 8.07 23.09 13.43
C THR A 156 6.69 23.63 13.77
N ASP A 157 6.49 24.02 15.02
CA ASP A 157 5.28 24.69 15.48
C ASP A 157 5.61 26.15 15.74
N ASP A 158 4.96 27.08 15.03
CA ASP A 158 5.27 28.51 15.15
C ASP A 158 4.68 29.13 16.43
N GLN A 159 3.78 28.43 17.13
CA GLN A 159 3.01 28.98 18.22
C GLN A 159 3.67 28.73 19.57
N ASP A 160 4.08 27.50 19.85
CA ASP A 160 4.71 27.07 21.09
C ASP A 160 6.12 26.52 20.92
N HIS A 161 6.59 26.32 19.67
CA HIS A 161 7.90 25.77 19.35
C HIS A 161 8.16 24.41 20.03
N ALA A 162 7.11 23.60 20.25
CA ALA A 162 7.18 22.39 21.06
C ALA A 162 8.24 21.39 20.57
N ALA A 163 8.40 21.26 19.25
CA ALA A 163 9.26 20.25 18.64
C ALA A 163 10.37 20.84 17.76
N ASP A 164 10.67 22.13 17.88
CA ASP A 164 11.65 22.81 17.02
C ASP A 164 13.02 22.10 17.03
N GLY A 165 13.44 21.63 15.86
CA GLY A 165 14.70 20.91 15.67
C GLY A 165 14.67 19.43 16.06
N MET A 166 13.51 18.88 16.48
CA MET A 166 13.35 17.45 16.71
C MET A 166 13.20 16.68 15.39
N VAL A 167 13.81 15.50 15.36
CA VAL A 167 13.70 14.55 14.27
C VAL A 167 12.93 13.33 14.78
N PHE A 168 11.79 13.05 14.17
CA PHE A 168 10.99 11.87 14.45
C PHE A 168 11.38 10.77 13.48
N GLY A 169 11.71 9.60 14.03
CA GLY A 169 12.00 8.40 13.24
C GLY A 169 10.73 7.59 13.02
N PHE A 170 10.58 6.99 11.86
CA PHE A 170 9.51 6.05 11.59
C PHE A 170 9.52 4.90 12.62
N VAL A 171 8.34 4.57 13.14
CA VAL A 171 8.14 3.46 14.06
C VAL A 171 7.40 2.36 13.32
N PRO A 172 8.08 1.25 13.00
CA PRO A 172 7.40 0.12 12.41
C PRO A 172 6.46 -0.54 13.41
N VAL A 173 5.23 -0.79 12.97
CA VAL A 173 4.22 -1.47 13.79
C VAL A 173 4.44 -2.97 13.68
N SER A 174 4.60 -3.69 14.79
CA SER A 174 4.84 -5.14 14.74
C SER A 174 3.66 -5.88 14.10
N ALA A 175 3.93 -6.84 13.20
CA ALA A 175 2.90 -7.60 12.50
C ALA A 175 1.94 -8.38 13.42
N SER A 176 2.38 -8.65 14.65
CA SER A 176 1.63 -9.40 15.65
C SER A 176 0.65 -8.56 16.48
N GLU A 177 0.75 -7.23 16.45
CA GLU A 177 -0.12 -6.31 17.21
C GLU A 177 -1.15 -5.63 16.30
N GLU A 178 -0.77 -5.21 15.09
CA GLU A 178 -1.66 -4.60 14.10
C GLU A 178 -1.32 -5.12 12.69
N GLY A 179 -2.34 -5.43 11.87
CA GLY A 179 -2.16 -6.01 10.52
C GLY A 179 -2.03 -7.55 10.50
N GLY A 180 -2.05 -8.22 11.66
CA GLY A 180 -1.99 -9.69 11.74
C GLY A 180 -3.11 -10.42 10.99
N GLN A 181 -4.23 -9.75 10.68
CA GLN A 181 -5.30 -10.33 9.86
C GLN A 181 -4.84 -10.71 8.43
N PHE A 182 -3.79 -10.05 7.92
CA PHE A 182 -3.23 -10.30 6.60
C PHE A 182 -2.34 -11.55 6.55
N LEU A 183 -1.71 -11.94 7.67
CA LEU A 183 -0.78 -13.07 7.70
C LEU A 183 -1.43 -14.38 7.22
N GLY A 184 -0.67 -15.17 6.48
CA GLY A 184 -1.11 -16.46 5.93
C GLY A 184 -1.14 -16.48 4.41
N SER A 185 -1.85 -17.45 3.86
CA SER A 185 -1.91 -17.71 2.42
C SER A 185 -3.27 -17.32 1.86
N TRP A 186 -3.29 -16.69 0.69
CA TRP A 186 -4.49 -16.21 0.01
C TRP A 186 -4.47 -16.62 -1.45
N VAL A 187 -5.57 -17.12 -1.98
CA VAL A 187 -5.62 -17.73 -3.32
C VAL A 187 -6.70 -17.14 -4.21
N CYS A 188 -6.37 -16.91 -5.48
CA CYS A 188 -7.31 -16.55 -6.53
C CYS A 188 -6.91 -17.25 -7.84
N GLY A 189 -7.60 -18.34 -8.17
CA GLY A 189 -7.31 -19.11 -9.39
C GLY A 189 -5.89 -19.68 -9.42
N ARG A 190 -5.03 -19.10 -10.28
CA ARG A 190 -3.61 -19.48 -10.43
C ARG A 190 -2.64 -18.59 -9.66
N ALA A 191 -3.16 -17.61 -8.93
CA ALA A 191 -2.38 -16.68 -8.13
C ALA A 191 -2.47 -17.07 -6.64
N LEU A 192 -1.32 -17.00 -5.96
CA LEU A 192 -1.15 -17.23 -4.53
C LEU A 192 -0.43 -16.02 -3.94
N ILE A 193 -0.93 -15.51 -2.82
CA ILE A 193 -0.26 -14.48 -2.01
C ILE A 193 0.08 -15.12 -0.66
N GLU A 194 1.36 -15.14 -0.32
CA GLU A 194 1.86 -15.55 0.99
C GLU A 194 2.34 -14.31 1.75
N ILE A 195 1.78 -14.07 2.93
CA ILE A 195 2.11 -12.94 3.78
C ILE A 195 2.69 -13.47 5.08
N THR A 196 3.95 -13.13 5.34
CA THR A 196 4.72 -13.60 6.49
C THR A 196 5.28 -12.44 7.30
N GLU A 197 5.57 -12.69 8.57
CA GLU A 197 6.26 -11.72 9.41
C GLU A 197 7.72 -11.57 8.96
N ALA A 198 8.19 -10.33 8.93
CA ALA A 198 9.57 -9.96 8.67
C ALA A 198 10.13 -9.11 9.82
N ASP A 199 11.45 -9.12 9.96
CA ASP A 199 12.15 -8.25 10.90
C ASP A 199 12.42 -6.88 10.26
N GLY A 200 12.31 -5.80 11.04
CA GLY A 200 12.71 -4.45 10.62
C GLY A 200 11.53 -3.51 10.35
N ASP A 201 11.79 -2.48 9.55
CA ASP A 201 10.86 -1.35 9.40
C ASP A 201 9.63 -1.67 8.54
N MET A 202 9.68 -2.77 7.79
CA MET A 202 8.61 -3.30 6.95
C MET A 202 8.31 -4.74 7.41
N PRO A 203 7.46 -4.90 8.44
CA PRO A 203 7.35 -6.16 9.17
C PRO A 203 6.49 -7.23 8.47
N PHE A 204 6.11 -6.98 7.22
CA PHE A 204 5.38 -7.95 6.40
C PHE A 204 6.16 -8.23 5.13
N ASN A 205 6.57 -9.48 4.93
CA ASN A 205 7.03 -9.94 3.62
C ASN A 205 5.85 -10.53 2.87
N VAL A 206 5.56 -9.96 1.70
CA VAL A 206 4.47 -10.35 0.81
C VAL A 206 5.09 -10.97 -0.44
N MET A 207 4.80 -12.25 -0.68
CA MET A 207 5.19 -12.96 -1.89
C MET A 207 3.93 -13.31 -2.69
N ILE A 208 3.85 -12.79 -3.90
CA ILE A 208 2.77 -13.09 -4.85
C ILE A 208 3.35 -13.98 -5.93
N THR A 209 2.74 -15.13 -6.20
CA THR A 209 3.11 -16.02 -7.30
C THR A 209 1.92 -16.19 -8.23
N TRP A 210 2.12 -15.99 -9.52
CA TRP A 210 1.10 -16.24 -10.55
C TRP A 210 1.62 -17.16 -11.64
N ALA A 211 1.06 -18.36 -11.72
CA ALA A 211 1.44 -19.33 -12.75
C ALA A 211 0.99 -18.87 -14.15
N ASN A 212 1.97 -18.64 -15.03
CA ASN A 212 1.74 -18.33 -16.44
C ASN A 212 1.45 -19.62 -17.22
N SER A 213 2.20 -20.68 -16.93
CA SER A 213 2.02 -22.03 -17.44
C SER A 213 2.44 -23.07 -16.38
N ALA A 214 2.52 -24.34 -16.80
CA ALA A 214 3.08 -25.40 -15.94
C ALA A 214 4.60 -25.31 -15.77
N ALA A 215 5.29 -24.52 -16.60
CA ALA A 215 6.74 -24.41 -16.63
C ALA A 215 7.25 -23.00 -16.30
N ASP A 216 6.38 -22.04 -16.04
CA ASP A 216 6.77 -20.68 -15.68
C ASP A 216 5.73 -19.97 -14.79
N HIS A 217 6.21 -19.03 -13.99
CA HIS A 217 5.39 -18.11 -13.21
C HIS A 217 6.03 -16.73 -13.15
N ALA A 218 5.22 -15.73 -12.85
CA ALA A 218 5.69 -14.45 -12.34
C ALA A 218 5.63 -14.47 -10.81
N GLU A 219 6.64 -13.92 -10.16
CA GLU A 219 6.68 -13.67 -8.73
C GLU A 219 6.81 -12.17 -8.48
N TRP A 220 6.10 -11.66 -7.48
CA TRP A 220 6.30 -10.33 -6.93
C TRP A 220 6.65 -10.48 -5.46
N VAL A 221 7.69 -9.79 -5.00
CA VAL A 221 8.09 -9.75 -3.59
C VAL A 221 8.07 -8.31 -3.14
N TYR A 222 7.32 -8.04 -2.08
CA TYR A 222 7.22 -6.74 -1.43
C TYR A 222 7.55 -6.88 0.05
N ASP A 223 8.33 -5.94 0.56
CA ASP A 223 8.39 -5.70 2.00
C ASP A 223 7.42 -4.56 2.30
N CYS A 224 6.44 -4.81 3.15
CA CYS A 224 5.31 -3.93 3.45
C CYS A 224 5.26 -3.53 4.92
N TYR A 225 4.62 -2.39 5.19
CA TYR A 225 4.15 -2.00 6.52
C TYR A 225 2.61 -1.94 6.54
N TYR A 226 2.02 -1.97 7.73
CA TYR A 226 0.58 -1.77 7.91
C TYR A 226 0.29 -0.28 8.14
N ASP A 227 -0.58 0.31 7.33
CA ASP A 227 -0.91 1.75 7.40
C ASP A 227 -2.12 2.06 8.31
N GLY A 228 -2.67 1.04 8.99
CA GLY A 228 -3.90 1.13 9.76
C GLY A 228 -5.13 0.54 9.05
N GLU A 229 -5.06 0.34 7.73
CA GLU A 229 -6.13 -0.21 6.89
C GLU A 229 -5.66 -1.37 5.99
N ALA A 230 -4.48 -1.23 5.40
CA ALA A 230 -3.92 -2.08 4.36
C ALA A 230 -2.43 -2.37 4.62
N LEU A 231 -1.89 -3.40 3.97
CA LEU A 231 -0.44 -3.52 3.81
C LEU A 231 0.00 -2.72 2.59
N VAL A 232 1.01 -1.88 2.77
CA VAL A 232 1.50 -0.96 1.75
C VAL A 232 3.01 -1.12 1.60
N SER A 233 3.46 -1.09 0.35
CA SER A 233 4.87 -0.99 -0.03
C SER A 233 5.01 0.03 -1.14
N ASN A 234 6.02 0.90 -0.99
CA ASN A 234 6.33 1.96 -1.94
C ASN A 234 7.71 1.68 -2.56
N GLU A 235 7.74 1.36 -3.85
CA GLU A 235 8.96 1.17 -4.66
C GLU A 235 9.95 0.12 -4.12
N THR A 236 9.52 -0.84 -3.29
CA THR A 236 10.34 -1.98 -2.86
C THR A 236 10.03 -3.26 -3.63
N GLY A 237 8.97 -3.25 -4.42
CA GLY A 237 8.45 -4.40 -5.13
C GLY A 237 9.39 -4.90 -6.22
N THR A 238 9.82 -6.14 -6.11
CA THR A 238 10.56 -6.83 -7.17
C THR A 238 9.65 -7.80 -7.89
N LYS A 239 9.58 -7.67 -9.22
CA LYS A 239 8.94 -8.67 -10.08
C LYS A 239 9.98 -9.47 -10.83
N THR A 240 9.87 -10.80 -10.75
CA THR A 240 10.72 -11.74 -11.48
C THR A 240 9.86 -12.70 -12.29
N THR A 241 10.28 -13.03 -13.50
CA THR A 241 9.72 -14.17 -14.24
C THR A 241 10.66 -15.37 -14.10
N VAL A 242 10.12 -16.49 -13.63
CA VAL A 242 10.89 -17.72 -13.35
C VAL A 242 10.44 -18.83 -14.29
N VAL A 243 11.40 -19.45 -14.98
CA VAL A 243 11.15 -20.55 -15.94
C VAL A 243 11.85 -21.81 -15.45
N PHE A 244 11.15 -22.94 -15.51
CA PHE A 244 11.61 -24.25 -15.09
C PHE A 244 11.78 -25.20 -16.28
N ASN A 245 12.76 -26.11 -16.18
CA ASN A 245 12.84 -27.26 -17.08
C ASN A 245 11.90 -28.39 -16.63
N GLU A 246 11.80 -29.44 -17.45
CA GLU A 246 10.99 -30.64 -17.17
C GLU A 246 11.34 -31.38 -15.86
N LYS A 247 12.51 -31.09 -15.27
CA LYS A 247 12.95 -31.67 -13.99
C LYS A 247 12.59 -30.76 -12.80
N GLY A 248 11.87 -29.67 -13.03
CA GLY A 248 11.51 -28.68 -12.01
C GLY A 248 12.67 -27.79 -11.58
N GLN A 249 13.73 -27.66 -12.38
CA GLN A 249 14.88 -26.81 -12.06
C GLN A 249 14.74 -25.46 -12.76
N VAL A 250 15.02 -24.36 -12.05
CA VAL A 250 15.07 -23.02 -12.63
C VAL A 250 16.13 -22.98 -13.73
N VAL A 251 15.72 -22.54 -14.93
CA VAL A 251 16.58 -22.35 -16.10
C VAL A 251 16.65 -20.89 -16.55
N SER A 252 15.65 -20.07 -16.21
CA SER A 252 15.72 -18.61 -16.33
C SER A 252 15.06 -17.94 -15.13
N SER A 253 15.59 -16.79 -14.74
CA SER A 253 15.06 -15.88 -13.72
C SER A 253 15.42 -14.47 -14.17
N GLU A 254 14.41 -13.73 -14.59
CA GLU A 254 14.56 -12.40 -15.18
C GLU A 254 13.76 -11.38 -14.37
N GLU A 255 14.45 -10.43 -13.76
CA GLU A 255 13.85 -9.28 -13.09
C GLU A 255 13.23 -8.36 -14.15
N ALA A 256 11.92 -8.14 -14.03
CA ALA A 256 11.20 -7.19 -14.87
C ALA A 256 11.33 -5.77 -14.32
N PHE A 257 11.25 -5.63 -13.00
CA PHE A 257 11.43 -4.38 -12.27
C PHE A 257 11.72 -4.64 -10.78
N ASN A 258 12.25 -3.63 -10.09
CA ASN A 258 12.56 -3.63 -8.65
C ASN A 258 12.05 -2.39 -7.92
N ASP A 259 11.16 -1.63 -8.57
CA ASP A 259 10.57 -0.37 -8.11
C ASP A 259 9.04 -0.47 -8.07
N GLY A 260 8.51 -1.66 -7.82
CA GLY A 260 7.07 -1.92 -7.72
C GLY A 260 6.47 -1.37 -6.43
N ALA A 261 5.19 -1.02 -6.47
CA ALA A 261 4.42 -0.59 -5.30
C ALA A 261 3.10 -1.38 -5.23
N VAL A 262 2.61 -1.61 -4.02
CA VAL A 262 1.40 -2.41 -3.79
C VAL A 262 0.56 -1.87 -2.62
N ARG A 263 -0.76 -2.03 -2.73
CA ARG A 263 -1.70 -1.96 -1.62
C ARG A 263 -2.46 -3.28 -1.53
N LEU A 264 -2.45 -3.88 -0.35
CA LEU A 264 -3.22 -5.07 -0.02
C LEU A 264 -4.23 -4.74 1.06
N SER A 265 -5.52 -4.80 0.72
CA SER A 265 -6.62 -4.52 1.64
C SER A 265 -7.51 -5.76 1.81
N ILE A 266 -8.28 -5.82 2.91
CA ILE A 266 -9.30 -6.85 3.09
C ILE A 266 -10.67 -6.17 2.95
N ASN A 267 -11.46 -6.62 1.98
CA ASN A 267 -12.78 -6.04 1.75
C ASN A 267 -13.83 -6.49 2.79
N ASP A 268 -15.04 -5.96 2.68
CA ASP A 268 -16.17 -6.26 3.57
C ASP A 268 -16.58 -7.74 3.63
N ARG A 269 -16.21 -8.52 2.61
CA ARG A 269 -16.41 -9.97 2.53
C ARG A 269 -15.25 -10.78 3.13
N GLY A 270 -14.23 -10.12 3.64
CA GLY A 270 -13.04 -10.78 4.19
C GLY A 270 -12.09 -11.32 3.12
N MET A 271 -12.20 -10.85 1.87
CA MET A 271 -11.32 -11.23 0.76
C MET A 271 -10.16 -10.25 0.66
N LEU A 272 -8.96 -10.76 0.40
CA LEU A 272 -7.80 -9.91 0.14
C LEU A 272 -7.87 -9.37 -1.29
N VAL A 273 -7.68 -8.06 -1.45
CA VAL A 273 -7.64 -7.35 -2.72
C VAL A 273 -6.21 -6.93 -2.99
N TRP A 274 -5.74 -7.17 -4.22
CA TRP A 274 -4.39 -6.83 -4.66
C TRP A 274 -4.41 -5.69 -5.66
N GLU A 275 -3.97 -4.51 -5.20
CA GLU A 275 -3.76 -3.34 -6.05
C GLU A 275 -2.26 -3.23 -6.38
N ASP A 276 -1.88 -3.68 -7.57
CA ASP A 276 -0.55 -3.49 -8.15
C ASP A 276 -0.51 -2.12 -8.86
N PHE A 277 0.32 -1.21 -8.37
CA PHE A 277 0.40 0.14 -8.92
C PHE A 277 1.30 0.27 -10.15
N LYS A 278 2.07 -0.76 -10.51
CA LYS A 278 3.02 -0.72 -11.63
C LYS A 278 2.38 -1.19 -12.93
N GLU A 279 1.60 -2.26 -12.86
CA GLU A 279 1.10 -2.94 -14.06
C GLU A 279 -0.34 -3.47 -13.93
N ASP A 280 -1.05 -3.10 -12.86
CA ASP A 280 -2.43 -3.53 -12.61
C ASP A 280 -2.60 -5.07 -12.60
N ALA A 281 -1.56 -5.84 -12.26
CA ALA A 281 -1.59 -7.30 -12.33
C ALA A 281 -2.73 -7.90 -11.50
N GLY A 282 -2.95 -7.39 -10.28
CA GLY A 282 -4.02 -7.85 -9.38
C GLY A 282 -5.41 -7.28 -9.65
N LYS A 283 -5.60 -6.50 -10.71
CA LYS A 283 -6.85 -5.77 -10.94
C LYS A 283 -8.07 -6.69 -10.99
N ASP A 284 -9.11 -6.29 -10.26
CA ASP A 284 -10.38 -7.01 -10.12
C ASP A 284 -10.26 -8.41 -9.49
N MET A 285 -9.12 -8.73 -8.86
CA MET A 285 -8.90 -10.01 -8.19
C MET A 285 -9.22 -9.93 -6.70
N GLU A 286 -9.90 -10.97 -6.23
CA GLU A 286 -10.23 -11.18 -4.82
C GLU A 286 -9.72 -12.54 -4.40
N PHE A 287 -8.92 -12.58 -3.35
CA PHE A 287 -8.23 -13.77 -2.87
C PHE A 287 -8.90 -14.29 -1.60
N GLU A 288 -9.16 -15.59 -1.57
CA GLU A 288 -9.69 -16.29 -0.41
C GLU A 288 -8.55 -16.77 0.49
N LYS A 289 -8.68 -16.58 1.80
CA LYS A 289 -7.69 -17.10 2.75
C LYS A 289 -7.74 -18.62 2.80
N ILE A 290 -6.58 -19.26 2.63
CA ILE A 290 -6.39 -20.70 2.81
C ILE A 290 -5.50 -20.93 4.03
N GLY A 291 -5.94 -21.87 4.87
CA GLY A 291 -5.58 -21.99 6.29
C GLY A 291 -4.09 -22.09 6.62
#